data_AF-A0A1A6FTK5-F1
#
_entry.id   AF-A0A1A6FTK5-F1
#
_cell.length_a   1.000
_cell.length_b   1.000
_cell.length_c   1.000
_cell.angle_alpha   90.00
_cell.angle_beta   90.00
_cell.angle_gamma   90.00
#
_symmetry.space_group_name_H-M   'P 1'
#
loop_
_entity.id
_entity.type
_entity.pdbx_description
1 polymer ?
#
loop_
_entity_poly.entity_id
_entity_poly.type
_entity_poly.pdbx_seq_one_letter_code
_entity_poly.pdbx_strand_id
1 'polypeptide(L)'
;DPPFVLDASLGVISRVEKIGGASSRGENSYGLETVCKGIPNESWRITKINERYELCDTYPALLVVPANIPDEELKRVASFRSRGRIPVLSWIHPESQATVTRCSQPLVGVSGKRSKEDEKYLQAIMDSNAQSHKIFIFDARPSVNAVANKAKGGGYESEDAYQNAELVFLDIHNIHVMRESLRKLKEIVYPNIEETHWLSNLESTHWLEHIKLILAGALRIADKVESGKTSVVVHCSDGWDRTAQLTSLAMLMLDGYYRTIR
;
A
#
# COMPACT_ATOMS: atom_id res chain seq x y z
N ASP A 1 -36.04 24.13 -6.03
CA ASP A 1 -36.06 22.65 -6.00
C ASP A 1 -35.58 22.14 -4.66
N PRO A 2 -36.24 21.14 -4.06
CA PRO A 2 -35.68 20.48 -2.89
C PRO A 2 -34.40 19.74 -3.29
N PRO A 3 -33.42 19.60 -2.39
CA PRO A 3 -32.20 18.85 -2.68
C PRO A 3 -32.56 17.38 -2.98
N PHE A 4 -32.09 16.90 -4.13
CA PHE A 4 -32.12 15.49 -4.49
C PHE A 4 -31.20 14.72 -3.53
N VAL A 5 -31.80 13.88 -2.69
CA VAL A 5 -31.09 12.95 -1.79
C VAL A 5 -31.17 11.57 -2.41
N LEU A 6 -30.01 11.01 -2.77
CA LEU A 6 -29.88 9.62 -3.20
C LEU A 6 -29.25 8.82 -2.06
N ASP A 7 -30.04 7.94 -1.45
CA ASP A 7 -29.54 6.90 -0.55
C ASP A 7 -28.80 5.85 -1.37
N ALA A 8 -27.47 5.95 -1.38
CA ALA A 8 -26.57 4.97 -1.94
C ALA A 8 -25.54 4.58 -0.88
N SER A 9 -25.38 3.28 -0.66
CA SER A 9 -24.47 2.70 0.33
C SER A 9 -23.04 3.13 0.07
N LEU A 10 -22.60 4.13 0.83
CA LEU A 10 -21.25 4.64 0.78
C LEU A 10 -20.29 3.58 1.33
N GLY A 11 -19.10 3.45 0.79
CA GLY A 11 -18.50 4.39 -0.13
C GLY A 11 -17.13 4.88 0.24
N VAL A 12 -17.11 5.67 1.30
CA VAL A 12 -16.58 7.03 1.15
C VAL A 12 -15.89 7.47 2.44
N ILE A 13 -14.86 8.28 2.23
CA ILE A 13 -14.35 9.35 3.11
C ILE A 13 -15.42 9.76 4.12
N SER A 14 -15.31 9.31 5.37
CA SER A 14 -16.39 9.52 6.36
C SER A 14 -16.60 11.01 6.66
N ARG A 15 -15.56 11.84 6.48
CA ARG A 15 -15.59 13.26 6.81
C ARG A 15 -14.52 14.04 6.05
N VAL A 16 -14.85 15.24 5.58
CA VAL A 16 -13.83 16.26 5.32
C VAL A 16 -13.83 17.17 6.54
N GLU A 17 -12.81 17.05 7.40
CA GLU A 17 -12.69 17.94 8.56
C GLU A 17 -11.77 19.12 8.24
N LYS A 18 -12.13 20.27 8.81
CA LYS A 18 -11.25 21.43 8.85
C LYS A 18 -10.19 21.17 9.92
N ILE A 19 -9.03 20.65 9.51
CA ILE A 19 -7.90 20.34 10.41
C ILE A 19 -7.17 21.64 10.85
N GLY A 20 -7.51 22.77 10.24
CA GLY A 20 -6.95 24.08 10.57
C GLY A 20 -7.59 24.75 11.79
N GLY A 21 -6.77 25.07 12.80
CA GLY A 21 -7.14 26.03 13.87
C GLY A 21 -7.49 27.41 13.29
N ALA A 22 -8.21 28.23 14.07
CA ALA A 22 -8.81 29.51 13.65
C ALA A 22 -7.88 30.52 12.94
N SER A 23 -6.55 30.31 12.96
CA SER A 23 -5.52 31.15 12.34
C SER A 23 -4.99 30.66 10.98
N SER A 24 -5.38 29.48 10.49
CA SER A 24 -4.86 28.92 9.24
C SER A 24 -5.62 29.43 8.00
N ARG A 25 -5.03 30.40 7.29
CA ARG A 25 -5.45 30.82 5.94
C ARG A 25 -4.59 30.12 4.89
N GLY A 26 -5.22 29.40 3.96
CA GLY A 26 -4.56 28.78 2.80
C GLY A 26 -5.25 27.50 2.33
N GLU A 27 -4.90 27.01 1.13
CA GLU A 27 -5.44 25.78 0.49
C GLU A 27 -5.27 24.49 1.34
N ASN A 28 -4.51 24.55 2.43
CA ASN A 28 -4.25 23.45 3.38
C ASN A 28 -5.23 23.41 4.57
N SER A 29 -6.36 24.11 4.55
CA SER A 29 -7.30 24.16 5.69
C SER A 29 -8.23 22.94 5.82
N TYR A 30 -8.25 22.07 4.82
CA TYR A 30 -9.13 20.90 4.76
C TYR A 30 -8.30 19.62 4.72
N GLY A 31 -8.58 18.68 5.62
CA GLY A 31 -8.07 17.32 5.52
C GLY A 31 -9.19 16.35 5.16
N LEU A 32 -8.85 15.33 4.37
CA LEU A 32 -9.75 14.26 4.01
C LEU A 32 -9.62 13.14 5.04
N GLU A 33 -10.67 12.86 5.80
CA GLU A 33 -10.77 11.67 6.63
C GLU A 33 -11.24 10.50 5.75
N THR A 34 -10.29 9.87 5.05
CA THR A 34 -10.56 8.70 4.23
C THR A 34 -10.80 7.49 5.13
N VAL A 35 -12.06 7.08 5.29
CA VAL A 35 -12.41 5.83 5.99
C VAL A 35 -12.82 4.79 4.95
N CYS A 36 -12.25 3.59 5.06
CA CYS A 36 -12.63 2.45 4.22
C CYS A 36 -14.09 2.09 4.48
N LYS A 37 -14.87 1.81 3.43
CA LYS A 37 -16.31 1.64 3.62
C LYS A 37 -16.63 0.42 4.48
N GLY A 38 -17.55 0.57 5.42
CA GLY A 38 -17.89 -0.47 6.41
C GLY A 38 -16.89 -0.60 7.57
N ILE A 39 -16.02 0.39 7.81
CA ILE A 39 -15.08 0.44 8.95
C ILE A 39 -15.46 1.59 9.90
N PRO A 40 -15.37 1.42 11.23
CA PRO A 40 -14.99 0.18 11.94
C PRO A 40 -16.07 -0.89 11.86
N ASN A 41 -15.66 -2.15 12.04
CA ASN A 41 -16.54 -3.32 12.14
C ASN A 41 -15.97 -4.33 13.15
N GLU A 42 -16.53 -5.53 13.21
CA GLU A 42 -16.09 -6.58 14.15
C GLU A 42 -14.63 -7.02 13.92
N SER A 43 -14.12 -6.91 12.69
CA SER A 43 -12.79 -7.38 12.30
C SER A 43 -11.74 -6.27 12.26
N TRP A 44 -12.14 -5.01 12.08
CA TRP A 44 -11.27 -3.85 11.90
C TRP A 44 -11.70 -2.66 12.75
N ARG A 45 -10.75 -2.08 13.48
CA ARG A 45 -10.97 -0.88 14.32
C ARG A 45 -10.17 0.32 13.82
N ILE A 46 -10.65 1.52 14.15
CA ILE A 46 -9.89 2.75 13.98
C ILE A 46 -9.12 3.01 15.28
N THR A 47 -7.81 3.22 15.18
CA THR A 47 -6.97 3.65 16.30
C THR A 47 -6.59 5.12 16.19
N LYS A 48 -6.51 5.78 17.34
CA LYS A 48 -6.00 7.16 17.51
C LYS A 48 -4.57 7.20 18.03
N ILE A 49 -3.88 6.06 18.11
CA ILE A 49 -2.50 5.98 18.59
C ILE A 49 -1.53 6.91 17.85
N ASN A 50 -1.84 7.23 16.59
CA ASN A 50 -1.04 8.12 15.75
C ASN A 50 -1.61 9.54 15.62
N GLU A 51 -2.59 9.95 16.45
CA GLU A 51 -3.24 11.27 16.37
C GLU A 51 -2.24 12.43 16.49
N ARG A 52 -1.13 12.19 17.22
CA ARG A 52 -0.01 13.11 17.39
C ARG A 52 1.23 12.72 16.60
N TYR A 53 1.11 11.80 15.65
CA TYR A 53 2.20 11.33 14.79
C TYR A 53 3.36 10.66 15.55
N GLU A 54 3.10 10.16 16.76
CA GLU A 54 4.10 9.54 17.65
C GLU A 54 4.42 8.09 17.28
N LEU A 55 3.48 7.36 16.67
CA LEU A 55 3.72 5.99 16.21
C LEU A 55 4.49 5.99 14.89
N CYS A 56 4.09 6.84 13.95
CA CYS A 56 4.70 6.99 12.63
C CYS A 56 4.40 8.39 12.08
N ASP A 57 5.43 9.22 12.00
CA ASP A 57 5.38 10.62 11.58
C ASP A 57 5.00 10.86 10.11
N THR A 58 5.11 9.81 9.30
CA THR A 58 4.82 9.82 7.86
C THR A 58 3.52 9.09 7.51
N TYR A 59 2.73 8.68 8.51
CA TYR A 59 1.40 8.09 8.37
C TYR A 59 0.31 9.11 8.74
N PRO A 60 -0.95 8.88 8.33
CA PRO A 60 -2.06 9.72 8.78
C PRO A 60 -2.30 9.60 10.28
N ALA A 61 -3.03 10.57 10.83
CA ALA A 61 -3.37 10.63 12.25
C ALA A 61 -4.22 9.43 12.72
N LEU A 62 -5.13 8.96 11.85
CA LEU A 62 -5.99 7.81 12.11
C LEU A 62 -5.51 6.62 11.30
N LEU A 63 -5.45 5.45 11.94
CA LEU A 63 -5.05 4.20 11.30
C LEU A 63 -6.15 3.16 11.49
N VAL A 64 -6.37 2.34 10.46
CA VAL A 64 -7.28 1.19 10.53
C VAL A 64 -6.45 -0.09 10.65
N VAL A 65 -6.72 -0.85 11.71
CA VAL A 65 -5.94 -2.00 12.17
C VAL A 65 -6.89 -3.15 12.58
N PRO A 66 -6.43 -4.42 12.66
CA PRO A 66 -7.28 -5.51 13.13
C PRO A 66 -7.86 -5.23 14.51
N ALA A 67 -9.15 -5.52 14.70
CA ALA A 67 -9.91 -5.15 15.89
C ALA A 67 -9.35 -5.76 17.18
N ASN A 68 -8.77 -6.96 17.10
CA ASN A 68 -8.22 -7.71 18.22
C ASN A 68 -6.75 -7.36 18.57
N ILE A 69 -6.09 -6.47 17.82
CA ILE A 69 -4.73 -6.03 18.14
C ILE A 69 -4.80 -4.74 18.98
N PRO A 70 -4.28 -4.71 20.21
CA PRO A 70 -4.26 -3.51 21.04
C PRO A 70 -3.15 -2.53 20.63
N ASP A 71 -3.32 -1.26 20.99
CA ASP A 71 -2.39 -0.16 20.64
C ASP A 71 -0.95 -0.39 21.12
N GLU A 72 -0.75 -1.02 22.29
CA GLU A 72 0.59 -1.37 22.78
C GLU A 72 1.33 -2.39 21.91
N GLU A 73 0.59 -3.31 21.25
CA GLU A 73 1.20 -4.22 20.28
C GLU A 73 1.57 -3.48 18.98
N LEU A 74 0.78 -2.47 18.57
CA LEU A 74 1.12 -1.65 17.39
C LEU A 74 2.47 -0.96 17.53
N LYS A 75 2.83 -0.49 18.73
CA LYS A 75 4.16 0.10 19.01
C LYS A 75 5.30 -0.89 18.74
N ARG A 76 5.08 -2.17 19.06
CA ARG A 76 6.07 -3.24 18.85
C ARG A 76 6.18 -3.59 17.37
N VAL A 77 5.06 -3.68 16.66
CA VAL A 77 5.05 -3.85 15.20
C VAL A 77 5.76 -2.66 14.52
N ALA A 78 5.52 -1.43 14.99
CA ALA A 78 6.17 -0.23 14.47
C ALA A 78 7.70 -0.27 14.66
N SER A 79 8.18 -0.83 15.77
CA SER A 79 9.62 -1.00 15.98
C SER A 79 10.29 -1.99 15.01
N PHE A 80 9.50 -2.87 14.38
CA PHE A 80 9.99 -3.86 13.43
C PHE A 80 9.75 -3.47 11.96
N ARG A 81 8.93 -2.45 11.69
CA ARG A 81 8.65 -1.95 10.35
C ARG A 81 9.47 -0.68 10.11
N SER A 82 10.14 -0.60 8.95
CA SER A 82 10.98 0.55 8.63
C SER A 82 10.20 1.88 8.77
N ARG A 83 10.76 2.83 9.52
CA ARG A 83 10.13 4.13 9.83
C ARG A 83 8.78 4.04 10.58
N GLY A 84 8.49 2.92 11.26
CA GLY A 84 7.23 2.76 11.99
C GLY A 84 5.99 2.55 11.10
N ARG A 85 6.18 2.36 9.79
CA ARG A 85 5.08 2.25 8.80
C ARG A 85 4.48 0.84 8.83
N ILE A 86 3.72 0.56 9.88
CA ILE A 86 3.05 -0.73 10.12
C ILE A 86 2.03 -1.08 9.04
N PRO A 87 1.64 -2.36 8.88
CA PRO A 87 0.56 -2.71 7.96
C PRO A 87 -0.77 -2.10 8.40
N VAL A 88 -1.36 -1.28 7.54
CA VAL A 88 -2.65 -0.60 7.78
C VAL A 88 -3.58 -0.81 6.60
N LEU A 89 -4.89 -0.86 6.87
CA LEU A 89 -5.90 -1.05 5.83
C LEU A 89 -5.87 0.10 4.81
N SER A 90 -5.90 -0.25 3.54
CA SER A 90 -6.09 0.69 2.41
C SER A 90 -7.42 0.49 1.70
N TRP A 91 -7.89 -0.76 1.64
CA TRP A 91 -9.18 -1.12 1.03
C TRP A 91 -9.68 -2.46 1.56
N ILE A 92 -11.00 -2.64 1.58
CA ILE A 92 -11.68 -3.88 1.97
C ILE A 92 -12.78 -4.20 0.96
N HIS A 93 -12.85 -5.47 0.55
CA HIS A 93 -13.86 -5.96 -0.37
C HIS A 93 -15.23 -6.01 0.32
N PRO A 94 -16.29 -5.41 -0.26
CA PRO A 94 -17.58 -5.27 0.41
C PRO A 94 -18.26 -6.62 0.74
N GLU A 95 -18.09 -7.63 -0.11
CA GLU A 95 -18.67 -8.96 0.10
C GLU A 95 -17.74 -9.93 0.83
N SER A 96 -16.55 -10.21 0.28
CA SER A 96 -15.64 -11.23 0.81
C SER A 96 -14.85 -10.82 2.05
N GLN A 97 -14.83 -9.54 2.39
CA GLN A 97 -13.96 -8.96 3.43
C GLN A 97 -12.45 -9.12 3.17
N ALA A 98 -12.04 -9.55 1.96
CA ALA A 98 -10.64 -9.56 1.57
C ALA A 98 -10.06 -8.14 1.55
N THR A 99 -8.88 -7.95 2.11
CA THR A 99 -8.31 -6.61 2.32
C THR A 99 -7.04 -6.35 1.53
N VAL A 100 -6.83 -5.10 1.14
CA VAL A 100 -5.52 -4.56 0.77
C VAL A 100 -4.97 -3.78 1.95
N THR A 101 -3.86 -4.24 2.52
CA THR A 101 -3.10 -3.52 3.55
C THR A 101 -1.75 -3.05 3.00
N ARG A 102 -1.19 -1.98 3.57
CA ARG A 102 0.08 -1.39 3.11
C ARG A 102 1.05 -1.12 4.25
N CYS A 103 2.34 -1.31 4.00
CA CYS A 103 3.42 -1.04 4.96
C CYS A 103 4.77 -0.74 4.29
N SER A 104 5.79 -0.50 5.12
CA SER A 104 7.20 -0.62 4.75
C SER A 104 7.73 -2.06 4.95
N GLN A 105 8.95 -2.32 4.47
CA GLN A 105 9.65 -3.58 4.74
C GLN A 105 9.84 -3.89 6.24
N PRO A 106 9.94 -5.18 6.61
CA PRO A 106 10.36 -5.60 7.94
C PRO A 106 11.87 -5.39 8.17
N LEU A 107 12.28 -5.18 9.42
CA LEU A 107 13.66 -4.95 9.86
C LEU A 107 14.36 -6.26 10.29
N VAL A 108 14.35 -7.23 9.36
CA VAL A 108 14.91 -8.58 9.57
C VAL A 108 16.43 -8.55 9.72
N GLY A 109 17.11 -7.82 8.84
CA GLY A 109 18.56 -7.72 8.78
C GLY A 109 19.28 -9.03 8.46
N VAL A 110 20.61 -8.98 8.49
CA VAL A 110 21.48 -10.14 8.23
C VAL A 110 21.33 -11.26 9.26
N SER A 111 20.98 -10.91 10.49
CA SER A 111 20.82 -11.87 11.60
C SER A 111 19.47 -12.60 11.58
N GLY A 112 18.60 -12.34 10.60
CA GLY A 112 17.31 -13.01 10.51
C GLY A 112 16.38 -12.71 11.68
N LYS A 113 16.35 -11.45 12.15
CA LYS A 113 15.48 -11.04 13.27
C LYS A 113 14.02 -11.29 12.91
N ARG A 114 13.26 -11.68 13.92
CA ARG A 114 11.82 -11.91 13.87
C ARG A 114 11.12 -11.01 14.88
N SER A 115 9.86 -10.71 14.64
CA SER A 115 8.97 -10.06 15.61
C SER A 115 7.73 -10.91 15.76
N LYS A 116 7.54 -11.45 16.97
CA LYS A 116 6.34 -12.23 17.32
C LYS A 116 5.08 -11.39 17.14
N GLU A 117 5.17 -10.10 17.46
CA GLU A 117 4.07 -9.15 17.30
C GLU A 117 3.75 -8.88 15.82
N ASP A 118 4.75 -8.71 14.94
CA ASP A 118 4.49 -8.55 13.49
C ASP A 118 3.93 -9.83 12.85
N GLU A 119 4.44 -11.01 13.23
CA GLU A 119 3.91 -12.30 12.78
C GLU A 119 2.45 -12.49 13.21
N LYS A 120 2.15 -12.22 14.49
CA LYS A 120 0.77 -12.22 15.02
C LYS A 120 -0.10 -11.18 14.31
N TYR A 121 0.46 -10.03 13.97
CA TYR A 121 -0.26 -8.96 13.29
C TYR A 121 -0.71 -9.39 11.88
N LEU A 122 0.19 -10.00 11.10
CA LEU A 122 -0.14 -10.52 9.77
C LEU A 122 -1.12 -11.69 9.86
N GLN A 123 -1.00 -12.53 10.89
CA GLN A 123 -1.99 -13.56 11.20
C GLN A 123 -3.38 -12.96 11.50
N ALA A 124 -3.45 -11.88 12.28
CA ALA A 124 -4.72 -11.20 12.57
C ALA A 124 -5.36 -10.55 11.33
N ILE A 125 -4.55 -10.05 10.37
CA ILE A 125 -5.06 -9.60 9.06
C ILE A 125 -5.67 -10.78 8.29
N MET A 126 -5.02 -11.95 8.30
CA MET A 126 -5.57 -13.13 7.65
C MET A 126 -6.88 -13.59 8.31
N ASP A 127 -6.90 -13.68 9.65
CA ASP A 127 -8.07 -14.11 10.43
C ASP A 127 -9.27 -13.15 10.28
N SER A 128 -9.04 -11.90 9.86
CA SER A 128 -10.09 -10.94 9.53
C SER A 128 -10.88 -11.28 8.26
N ASN A 129 -10.39 -12.23 7.45
CA ASN A 129 -11.03 -12.71 6.23
C ASN A 129 -11.36 -14.22 6.37
N ALA A 130 -12.63 -14.53 6.62
CA ALA A 130 -13.09 -15.91 6.81
C ALA A 130 -13.00 -16.80 5.55
N GLN A 131 -12.74 -16.23 4.37
CA GLN A 131 -12.76 -16.96 3.10
C GLN A 131 -11.40 -17.56 2.69
N SER A 132 -10.30 -17.22 3.37
CA SER A 132 -8.96 -17.69 2.99
C SER A 132 -8.11 -18.09 4.20
N HIS A 133 -7.37 -19.18 4.05
CA HIS A 133 -6.41 -19.68 5.04
C HIS A 133 -4.96 -19.27 4.73
N LYS A 134 -4.77 -18.36 3.77
CA LYS A 134 -3.47 -17.78 3.42
C LYS A 134 -3.58 -16.28 3.23
N ILE A 135 -2.48 -15.57 3.40
CA ILE A 135 -2.33 -14.16 3.04
C ILE A 135 -1.21 -14.01 1.99
N PHE A 136 -1.36 -13.08 1.05
CA PHE A 136 -0.32 -12.81 0.07
C PHE A 136 0.45 -11.54 0.43
N ILE A 137 1.77 -11.60 0.39
CA ILE A 137 2.64 -10.44 0.58
C ILE A 137 3.23 -10.09 -0.78
N PHE A 138 2.90 -8.90 -1.30
CA PHE A 138 3.46 -8.39 -2.53
C PHE A 138 4.55 -7.36 -2.20
N ASP A 139 5.81 -7.80 -2.31
CA ASP A 139 6.95 -6.92 -2.28
C ASP A 139 7.18 -6.35 -3.68
N ALA A 140 7.04 -5.03 -3.80
CA ALA A 140 7.17 -4.35 -5.09
C ALA A 140 8.56 -4.53 -5.72
N ARG A 141 9.59 -4.85 -4.92
CA ARG A 141 10.98 -4.84 -5.36
C ARG A 141 11.33 -6.08 -6.19
N PRO A 142 12.37 -5.98 -7.04
CA PRO A 142 13.12 -7.15 -7.46
C PRO A 142 13.72 -7.89 -6.26
N SER A 143 13.76 -9.22 -6.32
CA SER A 143 14.29 -10.07 -5.24
C SER A 143 15.71 -9.66 -4.83
N VAL A 144 16.59 -9.38 -5.80
CA VAL A 144 17.96 -8.89 -5.57
C VAL A 144 18.01 -7.60 -4.75
N ASN A 145 17.04 -6.71 -4.96
CA ASN A 145 16.95 -5.46 -4.21
C ASN A 145 16.42 -5.69 -2.80
N ALA A 146 15.50 -6.64 -2.62
CA ALA A 146 15.03 -7.04 -1.29
C ALA A 146 16.16 -7.69 -0.46
N VAL A 147 16.97 -8.56 -1.08
CA VAL A 147 18.17 -9.15 -0.47
C VAL A 147 19.20 -8.07 -0.11
N ALA A 148 19.44 -7.12 -1.02
CA ALA A 148 20.35 -5.99 -0.73
C ALA A 148 19.84 -5.12 0.45
N ASN A 149 18.53 -4.97 0.62
CA ASN A 149 17.98 -4.30 1.80
C ASN A 149 18.13 -5.14 3.07
N LYS A 150 18.01 -6.47 2.98
CA LYS A 150 18.27 -7.38 4.11
C LYS A 150 19.70 -7.20 4.64
N ALA A 151 20.68 -7.05 3.75
CA ALA A 151 22.06 -6.76 4.12
C ALA A 151 22.23 -5.41 4.87
N LYS A 152 21.31 -4.47 4.67
CA LYS A 152 21.31 -3.13 5.30
C LYS A 152 20.41 -3.02 6.54
N GLY A 153 19.89 -4.14 7.05
CA GLY A 153 19.02 -4.15 8.24
C GLY A 153 17.52 -4.18 7.94
N GLY A 154 17.09 -4.02 6.68
CA GLY A 154 15.72 -4.25 6.23
C GLY A 154 15.47 -5.72 5.92
N GLY A 155 14.70 -6.01 4.86
CA GLY A 155 14.49 -7.38 4.39
C GLY A 155 13.07 -7.62 3.92
N TYR A 156 12.62 -8.87 4.05
CA TYR A 156 11.31 -9.35 3.64
C TYR A 156 10.92 -10.54 4.52
N GLU A 157 9.63 -10.85 4.53
CA GLU A 157 8.99 -11.90 5.30
C GLU A 157 9.39 -13.29 4.77
N SER A 158 10.07 -14.09 5.60
CA SER A 158 10.47 -15.46 5.24
C SER A 158 9.36 -16.48 5.53
N GLU A 159 9.25 -17.52 4.70
CA GLU A 159 8.25 -18.61 4.85
C GLU A 159 8.29 -19.27 6.24
N ASP A 160 9.47 -19.46 6.83
CA ASP A 160 9.62 -20.04 8.18
C ASP A 160 9.03 -19.15 9.30
N ALA A 161 9.04 -17.84 9.09
CA ALA A 161 8.55 -16.86 10.06
C ALA A 161 7.07 -16.57 9.88
N TYR A 162 6.60 -16.54 8.64
CA TYR A 162 5.23 -16.20 8.26
C TYR A 162 4.59 -17.41 7.53
N GLN A 163 4.29 -18.47 8.28
CA GLN A 163 3.93 -19.79 7.73
C GLN A 163 2.68 -19.79 6.84
N ASN A 164 1.74 -18.87 7.08
CA ASN A 164 0.50 -18.74 6.31
C ASN A 164 0.59 -17.63 5.24
N ALA A 165 1.78 -17.08 5.00
CA ALA A 165 2.01 -16.02 4.04
C ALA A 165 2.75 -16.51 2.80
N GLU A 166 2.30 -16.11 1.62
CA GLU A 166 2.99 -16.32 0.35
C GLU A 166 3.59 -15.00 -0.14
N LEU A 167 4.93 -14.93 -0.20
CA LEU A 167 5.66 -13.75 -0.63
C LEU A 167 5.91 -13.75 -2.14
N VAL A 168 5.61 -12.62 -2.79
CA VAL A 168 5.77 -12.43 -4.22
C VAL A 168 6.55 -11.14 -4.49
N PHE A 169 7.63 -11.25 -5.26
CA PHE A 169 8.37 -10.10 -5.80
C PHE A 169 7.74 -9.63 -7.13
N LEU A 170 7.62 -8.30 -7.30
CA LEU A 170 6.99 -7.68 -8.48
C LEU A 170 7.97 -7.02 -9.45
N ASP A 171 9.27 -7.06 -9.15
CA ASP A 171 10.35 -6.58 -10.02
C ASP A 171 10.28 -5.08 -10.40
N ILE A 172 9.61 -4.26 -9.59
CA ILE A 172 9.51 -2.80 -9.81
C ILE A 172 10.74 -2.10 -9.21
N HIS A 173 11.54 -1.54 -10.10
CA HIS A 173 12.80 -0.89 -9.77
C HIS A 173 12.63 0.37 -8.90
N ASN A 174 13.73 0.82 -8.27
CA ASN A 174 13.71 1.97 -7.37
C ASN A 174 13.62 3.31 -8.14
N ILE A 175 13.45 4.40 -7.39
CA ILE A 175 13.32 5.76 -7.92
C ILE A 175 14.47 6.21 -8.83
N HIS A 176 15.68 5.69 -8.65
CA HIS A 176 16.83 6.07 -9.46
C HIS A 176 16.74 5.49 -10.87
N VAL A 177 16.27 4.24 -10.99
CA VAL A 177 16.02 3.59 -12.28
C VAL A 177 14.87 4.29 -13.01
N MET A 178 13.79 4.62 -12.30
CA MET A 178 12.64 5.35 -12.89
C MET A 178 13.05 6.74 -13.40
N ARG A 179 13.89 7.46 -12.64
CA ARG A 179 14.42 8.77 -13.03
C ARG A 179 15.30 8.68 -14.28
N GLU A 180 16.14 7.66 -14.36
CA GLU A 180 17.00 7.42 -15.53
C GLU A 180 16.18 7.03 -16.76
N SER A 181 15.17 6.19 -16.60
CA SER A 181 14.24 5.81 -17.67
C SER A 181 13.52 7.03 -18.25
N LEU A 182 13.00 7.93 -17.40
CA LEU A 182 12.37 9.17 -17.86
C LEU A 182 13.36 10.12 -18.55
N ARG A 183 14.60 10.21 -18.06
CA ARG A 183 15.66 11.02 -18.69
C ARG A 183 15.89 10.55 -20.13
N LYS A 184 16.08 9.24 -20.34
CA LYS A 184 16.25 8.65 -21.67
C LYS A 184 15.03 8.87 -22.56
N LEU A 185 13.81 8.69 -22.01
CA LEU A 185 12.58 8.97 -22.76
C LEU A 185 12.52 10.41 -23.24
N LYS A 186 12.84 11.38 -22.37
CA LYS A 186 12.84 12.80 -22.72
C LYS A 186 13.79 13.08 -23.90
N GLU A 187 14.96 12.46 -23.93
CA GLU A 187 15.97 12.66 -24.97
C GLU A 187 15.53 12.19 -26.36
N ILE A 188 14.69 11.15 -26.43
CA ILE A 188 14.24 10.60 -27.71
C ILE A 188 12.93 11.23 -28.22
N VAL A 189 12.19 11.95 -27.35
CA VAL A 189 10.89 12.55 -27.72
C VAL A 189 10.94 14.06 -27.97
N TYR A 190 11.98 14.75 -27.50
CA TYR A 190 12.06 16.21 -27.58
C TYR A 190 13.48 16.71 -27.85
N PRO A 191 13.69 17.69 -28.75
CA PRO A 191 12.66 18.48 -29.46
C PRO A 191 12.08 17.79 -30.70
N ASN A 192 12.78 16.83 -31.29
CA ASN A 192 12.35 16.12 -32.49
C ASN A 192 12.49 14.61 -32.27
N ILE A 193 11.58 13.83 -32.85
CA ILE A 193 11.60 12.37 -32.81
C ILE A 193 12.38 11.86 -34.02
N GLU A 194 13.26 10.88 -33.80
CA GLU A 194 13.91 10.13 -34.90
C GLU A 194 13.06 8.89 -35.22
N GLU A 195 12.35 8.96 -36.35
CA GLU A 195 11.35 7.96 -36.73
C GLU A 195 11.94 6.60 -37.14
N THR A 196 13.14 6.58 -37.74
CA THR A 196 13.75 5.35 -38.29
C THR A 196 14.02 4.31 -37.20
N HIS A 197 14.46 4.77 -36.02
CA HIS A 197 14.79 3.92 -34.88
C HIS A 197 13.83 4.14 -33.70
N TRP A 198 12.62 4.66 -33.93
CA TRP A 198 11.67 4.99 -32.86
C TRP A 198 11.47 3.84 -31.85
N LEU A 199 11.20 2.63 -32.34
CA LEU A 199 10.91 1.48 -31.48
C LEU A 199 12.10 1.04 -30.64
N SER A 200 13.30 0.95 -31.23
CA SER A 200 14.53 0.56 -30.51
C SER A 200 14.98 1.66 -29.55
N ASN A 201 14.84 2.92 -29.94
CA ASN A 201 15.09 4.06 -29.06
C ASN A 201 14.16 4.00 -27.84
N LEU A 202 12.85 3.80 -28.05
CA LEU A 202 11.85 3.66 -26.98
C LEU A 202 12.14 2.47 -26.07
N GLU A 203 12.46 1.30 -26.64
CA GLU A 203 12.82 0.10 -25.88
C GLU A 203 14.03 0.35 -24.97
N SER A 204 15.06 1.04 -25.45
CA SER A 204 16.27 1.36 -24.69
C SER A 204 16.05 2.26 -23.45
N THR A 205 14.89 2.93 -23.39
CA THR A 205 14.47 3.73 -22.24
C THR A 205 13.91 2.87 -21.11
N HIS A 206 13.41 1.66 -21.41
CA HIS A 206 12.64 0.79 -20.52
C HIS A 206 11.36 1.43 -19.94
N TRP A 207 10.92 2.59 -20.43
CA TRP A 207 9.82 3.33 -19.82
C TRP A 207 8.51 2.52 -19.82
N LEU A 208 8.13 1.98 -20.99
CA LEU A 208 6.93 1.16 -21.12
C LEU A 208 7.06 -0.20 -20.40
N GLU A 209 8.28 -0.72 -20.27
CA GLU A 209 8.53 -1.91 -19.46
C GLU A 209 8.25 -1.64 -17.98
N HIS A 210 8.68 -0.49 -17.44
CA HIS A 210 8.36 -0.11 -16.07
C HIS A 210 6.86 0.14 -15.85
N ILE A 211 6.17 0.79 -16.79
CA ILE A 211 4.70 0.94 -16.74
C ILE A 211 4.01 -0.42 -16.75
N LYS A 212 4.45 -1.34 -17.62
CA LYS A 212 3.95 -2.73 -17.68
C LYS A 212 4.10 -3.43 -16.33
N LEU A 213 5.27 -3.36 -15.70
CA LEU A 213 5.51 -4.03 -14.41
C LEU A 213 4.63 -3.46 -13.29
N ILE A 214 4.45 -2.14 -13.24
CA ILE A 214 3.57 -1.48 -12.27
C ILE A 214 2.11 -1.93 -12.45
N LEU A 215 1.60 -1.90 -13.68
CA LEU A 215 0.22 -2.33 -13.98
C LEU A 215 0.02 -3.83 -13.76
N ALA A 216 1.00 -4.66 -14.15
CA ALA A 216 0.96 -6.10 -13.91
C ALA A 216 0.97 -6.43 -12.41
N GLY A 217 1.78 -5.73 -11.62
CA GLY A 217 1.78 -5.86 -10.17
C GLY A 217 0.44 -5.50 -9.54
N ALA A 218 -0.16 -4.38 -9.96
CA ALA A 218 -1.49 -3.98 -9.51
C ALA A 218 -2.58 -4.98 -9.92
N LEU A 219 -2.50 -5.54 -11.14
CA LEU A 219 -3.42 -6.58 -11.62
C LEU A 219 -3.34 -7.84 -10.76
N ARG A 220 -2.14 -8.30 -10.40
CA ARG A 220 -1.96 -9.46 -9.51
C ARG A 220 -2.55 -9.24 -8.13
N ILE A 221 -2.41 -8.02 -7.59
CA ILE A 221 -3.03 -7.63 -6.33
C ILE A 221 -4.57 -7.67 -6.45
N ALA A 222 -5.12 -7.01 -7.47
CA ALA A 222 -6.57 -6.96 -7.69
C ALA A 222 -7.17 -8.35 -7.92
N ASP A 223 -6.55 -9.20 -8.75
CA ASP A 223 -7.00 -10.57 -9.00
C ASP A 223 -6.96 -11.43 -7.73
N LYS A 224 -5.92 -11.28 -6.89
CA LYS A 224 -5.84 -12.04 -5.64
C LYS A 224 -6.96 -11.68 -4.66
N VAL A 225 -7.36 -10.41 -4.63
CA VAL A 225 -8.44 -9.91 -3.79
C VAL A 225 -9.81 -10.25 -4.37
N GLU A 226 -10.02 -10.01 -5.67
CA GLU A 226 -11.30 -10.19 -6.36
C GLU A 226 -11.58 -11.66 -6.68
N SER A 227 -10.72 -12.34 -7.44
CA SER A 227 -10.93 -13.72 -7.84
C SER A 227 -10.54 -14.69 -6.72
N GLY A 228 -9.40 -14.41 -6.08
CA GLY A 228 -8.83 -15.27 -5.04
C GLY A 228 -9.46 -15.09 -3.66
N LYS A 229 -10.31 -14.08 -3.45
CA LYS A 229 -10.95 -13.73 -2.17
C LYS A 229 -9.96 -13.70 -1.00
N THR A 230 -8.71 -13.34 -1.27
CA THR A 230 -7.60 -13.44 -0.34
C THR A 230 -7.06 -12.07 0.01
N SER A 231 -6.83 -11.83 1.31
CA SER A 231 -6.22 -10.58 1.77
C SER A 231 -4.76 -10.49 1.34
N VAL A 232 -4.30 -9.25 1.13
CA VAL A 232 -2.95 -8.96 0.66
C VAL A 232 -2.29 -7.88 1.53
N VAL A 233 -0.97 -7.99 1.66
CA VAL A 233 -0.08 -6.99 2.24
C VAL A 233 0.83 -6.48 1.13
N VAL A 234 0.84 -5.18 0.87
CA VAL A 234 1.66 -4.56 -0.17
C VAL A 234 2.74 -3.70 0.48
N HIS A 235 4.01 -3.96 0.16
CA HIS A 235 5.10 -3.12 0.63
C HIS A 235 6.22 -2.98 -0.41
N CYS A 236 7.18 -2.12 -0.11
CA CYS A 236 8.45 -2.02 -0.82
C CYS A 236 9.55 -1.80 0.23
N SER A 237 10.53 -0.94 -0.02
CA SER A 237 11.47 -0.51 1.02
C SER A 237 10.78 0.40 2.05
N ASP A 238 10.52 1.66 1.72
CA ASP A 238 9.93 2.65 2.65
C ASP A 238 8.39 2.64 2.65
N GLY A 239 7.74 1.97 1.70
CA GLY A 239 6.27 1.87 1.70
C GLY A 239 5.51 3.12 1.23
N TRP A 240 6.18 4.06 0.54
CA TRP A 240 5.55 5.32 0.07
C TRP A 240 5.63 5.58 -1.44
N ASP A 241 6.48 4.87 -2.20
CA ASP A 241 6.62 5.09 -3.66
C ASP A 241 5.80 4.04 -4.42
N ARG A 242 6.43 2.89 -4.69
CA ARG A 242 5.83 1.76 -5.42
C ARG A 242 4.61 1.20 -4.72
N THR A 243 4.63 1.15 -3.38
CA THR A 243 3.46 0.75 -2.59
C THR A 243 2.27 1.65 -2.88
N ALA A 244 2.47 2.98 -2.96
CA ALA A 244 1.38 3.90 -3.29
C ALA A 244 0.82 3.61 -4.68
N GLN A 245 1.70 3.48 -5.69
CA GLN A 245 1.33 3.14 -7.07
C GLN A 245 0.49 1.86 -7.13
N LEU A 246 0.96 0.79 -6.49
CA LEU A 246 0.30 -0.52 -6.49
C LEU A 246 -1.05 -0.47 -5.80
N THR A 247 -1.13 0.11 -4.60
CA THR A 247 -2.40 0.18 -3.86
C THR A 247 -3.43 1.03 -4.60
N SER A 248 -3.05 2.20 -5.13
CA SER A 248 -3.99 3.07 -5.82
C SER A 248 -4.50 2.47 -7.13
N LEU A 249 -3.63 1.81 -7.91
CA LEU A 249 -4.02 1.16 -9.15
C LEU A 249 -4.91 -0.06 -8.91
N ALA A 250 -4.59 -0.89 -7.91
CA ALA A 250 -5.45 -2.00 -7.54
C ALA A 250 -6.82 -1.51 -7.06
N MET A 251 -6.86 -0.46 -6.24
CA MET A 251 -8.11 0.17 -5.80
C MET A 251 -8.94 0.72 -6.98
N LEU A 252 -8.30 1.32 -7.99
CA LEU A 252 -8.98 1.77 -9.22
C LEU A 252 -9.61 0.60 -10.00
N MET A 253 -8.97 -0.57 -10.02
CA MET A 253 -9.50 -1.78 -10.65
C MET A 253 -10.70 -2.34 -9.86
N LEU A 254 -10.57 -2.39 -8.53
CA LEU A 254 -11.53 -3.04 -7.63
C LEU A 254 -12.78 -2.21 -7.33
N ASP A 255 -12.65 -0.88 -7.21
CA ASP A 255 -13.77 -0.03 -6.77
C ASP A 255 -14.10 1.03 -7.82
N GLY A 256 -15.34 0.98 -8.33
CA GLY A 256 -15.87 1.97 -9.26
C GLY A 256 -15.91 3.38 -8.70
N TYR A 257 -15.91 3.54 -7.38
CA TYR A 257 -15.87 4.85 -6.72
C TYR A 257 -14.62 5.66 -7.11
N TYR A 258 -13.44 5.02 -7.09
CA TYR A 258 -12.18 5.71 -7.41
C TYR A 258 -12.03 6.06 -8.89
N ARG A 259 -12.97 5.61 -9.75
CA ARG A 259 -13.05 5.99 -11.17
C ARG A 259 -13.94 7.22 -11.40
N THR A 260 -14.45 7.83 -10.33
CA THR A 260 -15.19 9.10 -10.39
C THR A 260 -14.25 10.28 -10.09
N ILE A 261 -14.62 11.49 -10.52
CA ILE A 261 -13.77 12.69 -10.45
C ILE A 261 -13.72 13.34 -9.04
N ARG A 262 -14.67 13.02 -8.16
CA ARG A 262 -14.94 13.73 -6.91
C ARG A 262 -13.78 13.74 -5.91
#